data_AF-D8G295-F1
#
_entry.id   AF-D8G295-F1
#
_cell.length_a   1.000
_cell.length_b   1.000
_cell.length_c   1.000
_cell.angle_alpha   90.00
_cell.angle_beta   90.00
_cell.angle_gamma   90.00
#
_symmetry.space_group_name_H-M   'P 1'
#
loop_
_entity.id
_entity.type
_entity.pdbx_description
1 polymer ?
#
loop_
_entity_poly.entity_id
_entity_poly.type
_entity_poly.pdbx_seq_one_letter_code
_entity_poly.pdbx_strand_id
1 'polypeptide(L)'
;MMVHFRQRIGQSLLKKINRKIVQKGRGFKPEEPSTKKSEEAERPKENRGKLLIDATVAPADIKYPTDVDLLNQARKTTELIIDILYKSLKENLDKKPRTYRKKARKDYLKFAKNRKPSGKERRNAVKKQLQYIKRNLGHIEKLMNKGASLELLSRRQYRNLLVSSEIYRQQQWMWSNNQKRIEHRIVS
;
A
#
# COMPACT_ATOMS: atom_id res chain seq x y z
N MET A 1 -33.57 -28.71 10.78
CA MET A 1 -33.01 -27.51 11.41
C MET A 1 -31.58 -27.30 10.89
N MET A 2 -31.28 -26.13 10.32
CA MET A 2 -30.10 -25.84 9.49
C MET A 2 -28.78 -25.74 10.29
N VAL A 3 -28.16 -26.87 10.65
CA VAL A 3 -26.87 -26.86 11.38
C VAL A 3 -25.76 -27.66 10.68
N HIS A 4 -26.05 -28.33 9.56
CA HIS A 4 -25.06 -29.13 8.82
C HIS A 4 -24.19 -28.34 7.83
N PHE A 5 -24.47 -27.05 7.59
CA PHE A 5 -23.80 -26.25 6.56
C PHE A 5 -22.45 -25.66 6.97
N ARG A 6 -21.90 -26.01 8.13
CA ARG A 6 -20.60 -25.49 8.61
C ARG A 6 -19.65 -26.56 9.14
N GLN A 7 -19.71 -27.79 8.65
CA GLN A 7 -18.59 -28.70 8.84
C GLN A 7 -17.42 -28.28 7.94
N ARG A 8 -16.23 -28.10 8.53
CA ARG A 8 -15.01 -27.82 7.75
C ARG A 8 -14.79 -28.98 6.77
N ILE A 9 -14.66 -28.65 5.49
CA ILE A 9 -14.34 -29.62 4.45
C ILE A 9 -12.90 -30.08 4.67
N GLY A 10 -12.73 -31.28 5.23
CA GLY A 10 -11.43 -31.88 5.45
C GLY A 10 -10.76 -32.33 4.14
N GLN A 11 -9.42 -32.43 4.16
CA GLN A 11 -8.63 -32.87 3.01
C GLN A 11 -9.05 -34.25 2.48
N SER A 12 -9.49 -35.15 3.37
CA SER A 12 -10.00 -36.47 3.01
C SER A 12 -11.28 -36.41 2.17
N LEU A 13 -12.19 -35.48 2.50
CA LEU A 13 -13.46 -35.28 1.79
C LEU A 13 -13.21 -34.65 0.41
N LEU A 14 -12.32 -33.66 0.34
CA LEU A 14 -11.87 -33.04 -0.92
C LEU A 14 -11.25 -34.06 -1.87
N LYS A 15 -10.35 -34.93 -1.38
CA LYS A 15 -9.77 -36.03 -2.18
C LYS A 15 -10.84 -36.98 -2.71
N LYS A 16 -11.86 -37.30 -1.91
CA LYS A 16 -12.97 -38.18 -2.31
C LYS A 16 -13.85 -37.55 -3.39
N ILE A 17 -14.12 -36.24 -3.28
CA ILE A 17 -14.86 -35.47 -4.29
C ILE A 17 -14.08 -35.42 -5.59
N ASN A 18 -12.79 -35.10 -5.56
CA ASN A 18 -11.95 -35.08 -6.76
C ASN A 18 -11.89 -36.44 -7.45
N ARG A 19 -11.73 -37.55 -6.70
CA ARG A 19 -11.79 -38.90 -7.27
C ARG A 19 -13.12 -39.16 -7.98
N LYS A 20 -14.26 -38.78 -7.38
CA LYS A 20 -15.58 -38.94 -8.01
C LYS A 20 -15.78 -38.07 -9.25
N ILE A 21 -15.26 -36.84 -9.26
CA ILE A 21 -15.33 -35.94 -10.42
C ILE A 21 -14.49 -36.51 -11.57
N VAL A 22 -13.28 -36.98 -11.29
CA VAL A 22 -12.40 -37.63 -12.29
C VAL A 22 -13.06 -38.90 -12.82
N GLN A 23 -13.67 -39.72 -11.96
CA GLN A 23 -14.36 -40.96 -12.34
C GLN A 23 -15.59 -40.70 -13.22
N LYS A 24 -16.32 -39.59 -12.99
CA LYS A 24 -17.45 -39.18 -13.84
C LYS A 24 -17.01 -38.54 -15.16
N GLY A 25 -15.89 -37.80 -15.15
CA GLY A 25 -15.40 -37.07 -16.32
C GLY A 25 -14.54 -37.90 -17.28
N ARG A 26 -13.91 -38.96 -16.79
CA ARG A 26 -13.14 -39.93 -17.56
C ARG A 26 -13.53 -41.32 -17.08
N GLY A 27 -14.46 -41.96 -17.78
CA GLY A 27 -14.79 -43.37 -17.52
C GLY A 27 -13.51 -44.18 -17.35
N PHE A 28 -13.43 -44.93 -16.27
CA PHE A 28 -12.23 -45.65 -15.87
C PHE A 28 -11.83 -46.64 -16.98
N LYS A 29 -10.69 -46.41 -17.65
CA LYS A 29 -9.91 -47.52 -18.22
C LYS A 29 -8.88 -47.89 -17.16
N PRO A 30 -8.92 -49.11 -16.60
CA PRO A 30 -7.78 -49.60 -15.84
C PRO A 30 -6.59 -49.67 -16.79
N GLU A 31 -5.48 -49.02 -16.43
CA GLU A 31 -4.20 -49.30 -17.09
C GLU A 31 -3.75 -50.68 -16.62
N GLU A 32 -3.72 -51.64 -17.54
CA GLU A 32 -3.03 -52.92 -17.33
C GLU A 32 -1.52 -52.67 -17.26
N PRO A 33 -0.78 -53.42 -16.42
CA PRO A 33 0.66 -53.27 -16.31
C PRO A 33 1.30 -53.84 -17.58
N SER A 34 1.60 -52.98 -18.55
CA SER A 34 2.41 -53.37 -19.70
C SER A 34 3.85 -53.62 -19.22
N THR A 35 4.23 -54.90 -19.20
CA THR A 35 5.61 -55.34 -19.07
C THR A 35 6.39 -54.84 -20.28
N LYS A 36 7.34 -53.92 -20.07
CA LYS A 36 8.34 -53.58 -21.09
C LYS A 36 9.72 -53.96 -20.59
N LYS A 37 10.31 -54.87 -21.37
CA LYS A 37 11.65 -55.39 -21.28
C LYS A 37 12.70 -54.27 -21.32
N SER A 38 13.76 -54.59 -20.58
CA SER A 38 15.12 -54.05 -20.47
C SER A 38 15.70 -53.22 -21.61
N GLU A 39 16.42 -52.20 -21.15
CA GLU A 39 17.75 -51.71 -21.57
C GLU A 39 17.87 -50.88 -22.85
N GLU A 40 18.14 -49.57 -22.66
CA GLU A 40 19.33 -48.92 -23.24
C GLU A 40 19.63 -47.56 -22.57
N ALA A 41 20.84 -47.46 -21.99
CA ALA A 41 21.63 -46.30 -21.58
C ALA A 41 20.92 -44.95 -21.34
N GLU A 42 20.67 -44.64 -20.06
CA GLU A 42 20.16 -43.35 -19.59
C GLU A 42 21.21 -42.23 -19.68
N ARG A 43 21.10 -41.39 -20.71
CA ARG A 43 21.50 -39.98 -20.57
C ARG A 43 20.42 -39.30 -19.72
N PRO A 44 20.74 -38.43 -18.73
CA PRO A 44 19.73 -37.78 -17.91
C PRO A 44 18.88 -36.89 -18.83
N LYS A 45 17.65 -37.32 -19.11
CA LYS A 45 16.67 -36.53 -19.84
C LYS A 45 16.36 -35.31 -18.97
N GLU A 46 16.73 -34.12 -19.44
CA GLU A 46 16.35 -32.87 -18.78
C GLU A 46 14.84 -32.84 -18.55
N ASN A 47 14.42 -32.46 -17.35
CA ASN A 47 13.03 -32.47 -16.92
C ASN A 47 12.20 -31.51 -17.80
N ARG A 48 11.57 -31.99 -18.88
CA ARG A 48 10.70 -31.18 -19.76
C ARG A 48 9.27 -31.00 -19.24
N GLY A 49 9.06 -31.16 -17.93
CA GLY A 49 7.76 -30.99 -17.28
C GLY A 49 7.43 -29.52 -17.01
N LYS A 50 6.14 -29.16 -17.07
CA LYS A 50 5.66 -27.87 -16.57
C LYS A 50 5.50 -27.95 -15.06
N LEU A 51 6.29 -27.18 -14.31
CA LEU A 51 6.14 -27.06 -12.86
C LEU A 51 4.87 -26.25 -12.56
N LEU A 52 3.81 -26.92 -12.13
CA LEU A 52 2.60 -26.29 -11.61
C LEU A 52 2.77 -26.09 -10.11
N ILE A 53 3.17 -24.88 -9.71
CA ILE A 53 3.26 -24.49 -8.30
C ILE A 53 1.89 -23.96 -7.88
N ASP A 54 1.28 -24.61 -6.89
CA ASP A 54 0.08 -24.11 -6.25
C ASP A 54 0.48 -22.93 -5.34
N ALA A 55 0.35 -21.70 -5.84
CA ALA A 55 0.67 -20.50 -5.07
C ALA A 55 -0.47 -20.21 -4.10
N THR A 56 -0.39 -20.74 -2.87
CA THR A 56 -1.27 -20.31 -1.79
C THR A 56 -0.89 -18.89 -1.38
N VAL A 57 -1.58 -17.88 -1.93
CA VAL A 57 -1.36 -16.47 -1.60
C VAL A 57 -1.94 -16.18 -0.21
N ALA A 58 -1.08 -15.90 0.77
CA ALA A 58 -1.51 -15.31 2.03
C ALA A 58 -1.83 -13.82 1.80
N PRO A 59 -3.04 -13.33 2.15
CA PRO A 59 -3.34 -11.90 2.06
C PRO A 59 -2.43 -11.15 3.03
N ALA A 60 -1.62 -10.22 2.51
CA ALA A 60 -0.66 -9.48 3.30
C ALA A 60 -1.28 -8.39 4.20
N ASP A 61 -2.60 -8.15 4.10
CA ASP A 61 -3.36 -7.09 4.81
C ASP A 61 -2.68 -5.70 4.81
N ILE A 62 -1.82 -5.42 3.83
CA ILE A 62 -1.17 -4.13 3.65
C ILE A 62 -1.90 -3.36 2.55
N LYS A 63 -2.32 -2.14 2.88
CA LYS A 63 -2.96 -1.25 1.91
C LYS A 63 -1.97 -0.88 0.80
N TYR A 64 -2.39 -1.06 -0.46
CA TYR A 64 -1.63 -0.59 -1.60
C TYR A 64 -1.45 0.95 -1.53
N PRO A 65 -0.21 1.44 -1.60
CA PRO A 65 0.08 2.86 -1.45
C PRO A 65 -0.28 3.64 -2.73
N THR A 66 -1.06 4.71 -2.58
CA THR A 66 -1.34 5.64 -3.67
C THR A 66 -0.74 7.01 -3.38
N ASP A 67 -0.40 7.78 -4.43
CA ASP A 67 0.18 9.13 -4.27
C ASP A 67 -0.67 10.02 -3.36
N VAL A 68 -1.99 9.97 -3.53
CA VAL A 68 -2.92 10.79 -2.74
C VAL A 68 -2.98 10.31 -1.29
N ASP A 69 -2.90 9.00 -1.04
CA ASP A 69 -2.83 8.44 0.31
C ASP A 69 -1.55 8.83 1.03
N LEU A 70 -0.40 8.71 0.35
CA LEU A 70 0.91 9.10 0.88
C LEU A 70 0.95 10.59 1.22
N LEU A 71 0.46 11.45 0.31
CA LEU A 71 0.35 12.88 0.57
C LEU A 71 -0.61 13.20 1.73
N ASN A 72 -1.71 12.46 1.88
CA ASN A 72 -2.60 12.66 3.03
C ASN A 72 -1.94 12.23 4.36
N GLN A 73 -1.12 11.17 4.36
CA GLN A 73 -0.32 10.80 5.52
C GLN A 73 0.68 11.90 5.85
N ALA A 74 1.46 12.37 4.87
CA ALA A 74 2.40 13.48 5.03
C ALA A 74 1.72 14.76 5.55
N ARG A 75 0.52 15.09 5.06
CA ARG A 75 -0.29 16.20 5.56
C ARG A 75 -0.63 16.03 7.04
N LYS A 76 -1.10 14.85 7.46
CA LYS A 76 -1.42 14.58 8.88
C LYS A 76 -0.19 14.67 9.77
N THR A 77 0.94 14.13 9.30
CA THR A 77 2.22 14.18 10.00
C THR A 77 2.66 15.63 10.22
N THR A 78 2.70 16.43 9.16
CA THR A 78 3.10 17.85 9.25
C THR A 78 2.14 18.65 10.15
N GLU A 79 0.84 18.37 10.09
CA GLU A 79 -0.15 18.97 10.99
C GLU A 79 0.11 18.63 12.47
N LEU A 80 0.47 17.38 12.78
CA LEU A 80 0.81 16.95 14.14
C LEU A 80 2.08 17.64 14.64
N ILE A 81 3.09 17.76 13.77
CA ILE A 81 4.37 18.40 14.10
C ILE A 81 4.16 19.88 14.42
N ILE A 82 3.35 20.58 13.63
CA ILE A 82 2.97 21.98 13.95
C ILE A 82 2.33 22.06 15.34
N ASP A 83 1.53 21.07 15.74
CA ASP A 83 0.89 21.07 17.07
C ASP A 83 1.91 20.88 18.19
N ILE A 84 2.93 20.05 17.98
CA ILE A 84 4.00 19.81 18.95
C ILE A 84 4.88 21.06 19.09
N LEU A 85 5.37 21.59 17.96
CA LEU A 85 6.23 22.78 17.95
C LEU A 85 5.52 24.05 18.44
N TYR A 86 4.21 24.16 18.19
CA TYR A 86 3.44 25.27 18.75
C TYR A 86 3.26 25.15 20.26
N LYS A 87 3.07 23.94 20.81
CA LYS A 87 2.89 23.74 22.25
C LYS A 87 4.12 24.18 23.04
N SER A 88 5.33 23.95 22.53
CA SER A 88 6.56 24.38 23.20
C SER A 88 6.77 25.89 23.18
N LEU A 89 6.22 26.59 22.19
CA LEU A 89 6.32 28.05 22.05
C LEU A 89 5.05 28.78 22.50
N LYS A 90 4.14 28.09 23.19
CA LYS A 90 2.81 28.63 23.50
C LYS A 90 2.88 29.92 24.33
N GLU A 91 3.89 30.05 25.19
CA GLU A 91 4.12 31.22 26.02
C GLU A 91 4.64 32.43 25.22
N ASN A 92 5.34 32.18 24.11
CA ASN A 92 5.97 33.20 23.28
C ASN A 92 5.18 33.55 22.00
N LEU A 93 4.02 32.91 21.79
CA LEU A 93 3.22 33.03 20.55
C LEU A 93 1.75 33.32 20.82
N ASP A 94 1.31 34.53 20.46
CA ASP A 94 -0.08 34.97 20.58
C ASP A 94 -1.09 34.03 19.90
N LYS A 95 -0.75 33.51 18.71
CA LYS A 95 -1.70 32.73 17.89
C LYS A 95 -1.04 31.58 17.15
N LYS A 96 -1.74 30.45 17.13
CA LYS A 96 -1.36 29.26 16.38
C LYS A 96 -1.47 29.47 14.87
N PRO A 97 -0.51 28.97 14.06
CA PRO A 97 -0.61 29.03 12.60
C PRO A 97 -1.90 28.41 12.06
N ARG A 98 -2.55 29.09 11.10
CA ARG A 98 -3.80 28.63 10.49
C ARG A 98 -3.57 27.41 9.61
N THR A 99 -4.01 26.24 10.08
CA THR A 99 -4.02 25.00 9.28
C THR A 99 -5.39 24.70 8.70
N TYR A 100 -5.46 24.21 7.47
CA TYR A 100 -6.72 23.89 6.77
C TYR A 100 -7.21 22.45 7.01
N ARG A 101 -7.01 21.88 8.21
CA ARG A 101 -7.23 20.45 8.51
C ARG A 101 -8.61 19.94 8.07
N LYS A 102 -9.67 20.67 8.47
CA LYS A 102 -11.06 20.32 8.14
C LYS A 102 -11.30 20.32 6.63
N LYS A 103 -10.81 21.35 5.92
CA LYS A 103 -10.96 21.49 4.46
C LYS A 103 -10.16 20.41 3.73
N ALA A 104 -8.91 20.21 4.11
CA ALA A 104 -8.03 19.22 3.50
C ALA A 104 -8.52 17.78 3.69
N ARG A 105 -9.08 17.47 4.87
CA ARG A 105 -9.75 16.18 5.12
C ARG A 105 -10.99 16.00 4.24
N LYS A 106 -11.84 17.03 4.11
CA LYS A 106 -13.01 16.97 3.22
C LYS A 106 -12.62 16.74 1.76
N ASP A 107 -11.63 17.48 1.27
CA ASP A 107 -11.09 17.30 -0.09
C ASP A 107 -10.54 15.88 -0.31
N TYR A 108 -9.76 15.35 0.64
CA TYR A 108 -9.26 13.98 0.59
C TYR A 108 -10.40 12.95 0.59
N LEU A 109 -11.37 13.09 1.49
CA LEU A 109 -12.49 12.15 1.58
C LEU A 109 -13.35 12.18 0.32
N LYS A 110 -13.55 13.35 -0.29
CA LYS A 110 -14.26 13.46 -1.57
C LYS A 110 -13.57 12.63 -2.65
N PHE A 111 -12.25 12.70 -2.72
CA PHE A 111 -11.47 11.89 -3.66
C PHE A 111 -11.48 10.40 -3.29
N ALA A 112 -11.20 10.06 -2.03
CA ALA A 112 -11.07 8.68 -1.57
C ALA A 112 -12.39 7.89 -1.64
N LYS A 113 -13.54 8.56 -1.58
CA LYS A 113 -14.86 7.95 -1.76
C LYS A 113 -15.19 7.66 -3.23
N ASN A 114 -14.49 8.28 -4.19
CA ASN A 114 -14.71 8.02 -5.60
C ASN A 114 -14.02 6.69 -5.98
N ARG A 115 -14.82 5.69 -6.38
CA ARG A 115 -14.32 4.37 -6.78
C ARG A 115 -13.54 4.39 -8.10
N LYS A 116 -13.84 5.30 -9.02
CA LYS A 116 -13.22 5.39 -10.36
C LYS A 116 -12.82 6.83 -10.68
N PRO A 117 -11.82 7.40 -9.98
CA PRO A 117 -11.39 8.76 -10.25
C PRO A 117 -10.66 8.86 -11.59
N SER A 118 -11.04 9.85 -12.38
CA SER A 118 -10.37 10.19 -13.63
C SER A 118 -8.93 10.67 -13.38
N GLY A 119 -8.09 10.62 -14.42
CA GLY A 119 -6.71 11.13 -14.33
C GLY A 119 -6.65 12.61 -13.95
N LYS A 120 -7.58 13.42 -14.45
CA LYS A 120 -7.72 14.85 -14.11
C LYS A 120 -8.07 15.04 -12.63
N GLU A 121 -9.04 14.28 -12.11
CA GLU A 121 -9.41 14.33 -10.70
C GLU A 121 -8.26 13.91 -9.79
N ARG A 122 -7.52 12.85 -10.16
CA ARG A 122 -6.33 12.42 -9.42
C ARG A 122 -5.26 13.50 -9.38
N ARG A 123 -4.95 14.11 -10.52
CA ARG A 123 -4.00 15.23 -10.61
C ARG A 123 -4.43 16.42 -9.75
N ASN A 124 -5.72 16.74 -9.75
CA ASN A 124 -6.28 17.81 -8.93
C ASN A 124 -6.22 17.50 -7.43
N ALA A 125 -6.49 16.26 -7.04
CA ALA A 125 -6.37 15.81 -5.65
C ALA A 125 -4.92 15.91 -5.15
N VAL A 126 -3.95 15.45 -5.96
CA VAL A 126 -2.51 15.61 -5.70
C VAL A 126 -2.15 17.09 -5.55
N LYS A 127 -2.54 17.95 -6.50
CA LYS A 127 -2.30 19.41 -6.44
C LYS A 127 -2.79 20.01 -5.13
N LYS A 128 -4.03 19.69 -4.72
CA LYS A 128 -4.61 20.21 -3.48
C LYS A 128 -3.82 19.75 -2.25
N GLN A 129 -3.48 18.47 -2.17
CA GLN A 129 -2.69 17.94 -1.04
C GLN A 129 -1.29 18.58 -0.97
N LEU A 130 -0.60 18.70 -2.11
CA LEU A 130 0.70 19.38 -2.19
C LEU A 130 0.63 20.80 -1.66
N GLN A 131 -0.42 21.56 -2.02
CA GLN A 131 -0.59 22.93 -1.51
C GLN A 131 -0.85 22.98 0.00
N TYR A 132 -1.52 21.99 0.60
CA TYR A 132 -1.70 21.93 2.05
C TYR A 132 -0.37 21.63 2.75
N ILE A 133 0.38 20.65 2.24
CA ILE A 133 1.70 20.29 2.77
C ILE A 133 2.67 21.46 2.65
N LYS A 134 2.75 22.13 1.49
CA LYS A 134 3.60 23.32 1.27
C LYS A 134 3.38 24.38 2.34
N ARG A 135 2.10 24.69 2.65
CA ARG A 135 1.77 25.67 3.70
C ARG A 135 2.18 25.16 5.09
N ASN A 136 1.98 23.87 5.36
CA ASN A 136 2.36 23.29 6.64
C ASN A 136 3.89 23.33 6.85
N LEU A 137 4.67 22.97 5.83
CA LEU A 137 6.13 23.06 5.88
C LEU A 137 6.59 24.50 6.13
N GLY A 138 6.02 25.47 5.41
CA GLY A 138 6.31 26.89 5.67
C GLY A 138 5.89 27.37 7.07
N HIS A 139 4.89 26.76 7.71
CA HIS A 139 4.58 27.03 9.12
C HIS A 139 5.61 26.41 10.06
N ILE A 140 6.10 25.21 9.77
CA ILE A 140 7.16 24.56 10.55
C ILE A 140 8.43 25.41 10.51
N GLU A 141 8.86 25.85 9.32
CA GLU A 141 10.00 26.77 9.14
C GLU A 141 9.82 28.06 9.96
N LYS A 142 8.64 28.68 9.89
CA LYS A 142 8.35 29.90 10.68
C LYS A 142 8.37 29.65 12.19
N LEU A 143 7.97 28.47 12.66
CA LEU A 143 8.06 28.12 14.08
C LEU A 143 9.51 27.89 14.50
N MET A 144 10.31 27.25 13.65
CA MET A 144 11.74 27.06 13.88
C MET A 144 12.47 28.41 13.98
N ASN A 145 12.19 29.35 13.07
CA ASN A 145 12.78 30.69 13.09
C ASN A 145 12.42 31.49 14.36
N LYS A 146 11.35 31.10 15.05
CA LYS A 146 10.93 31.68 16.33
C LYS A 146 11.48 30.95 17.55
N GLY A 147 12.42 30.03 17.35
CA GLY A 147 13.10 29.30 18.43
C GLY A 147 12.49 27.93 18.76
N ALA A 148 11.60 27.37 17.94
CA ALA A 148 11.14 25.99 18.17
C ALA A 148 12.27 25.00 17.85
N SER A 149 12.70 24.22 18.85
CA SER A 149 13.67 23.15 18.64
C SER A 149 13.01 21.89 18.06
N LEU A 150 13.65 21.29 17.04
CA LEU A 150 13.24 20.00 16.49
C LEU A 150 13.56 18.82 17.42
N GLU A 151 14.39 19.02 18.44
CA GLU A 151 14.74 18.00 19.44
C GLU A 151 13.54 17.57 20.28
N LEU A 152 12.51 18.41 20.33
CA LEU A 152 11.23 18.12 20.99
C LEU A 152 10.45 17.00 20.28
N LEU A 153 10.77 16.70 19.02
CA LEU A 153 10.15 15.60 18.30
C LEU A 153 10.77 14.27 18.73
N SER A 154 9.94 13.24 18.89
CA SER A 154 10.47 11.88 19.04
C SER A 154 11.21 11.46 17.76
N ARG A 155 12.17 10.54 17.87
CA ARG A 155 12.93 10.01 16.72
C ARG A 155 12.01 9.58 15.57
N ARG A 156 10.87 8.96 15.90
CA ARG A 156 9.86 8.55 14.90
C ARG A 156 9.19 9.75 14.22
N GLN A 157 8.81 10.78 14.97
CA GLN A 157 8.17 11.97 14.42
C GLN A 157 9.14 12.76 13.53
N TYR A 158 10.40 12.89 13.95
CA TYR A 158 11.46 13.51 13.16
C TYR A 158 11.70 12.75 11.85
N ARG A 159 11.86 11.42 11.92
CA ARG A 159 11.97 10.58 10.71
C ARG A 159 10.75 10.76 9.79
N ASN A 160 9.54 10.78 10.35
CA ASN A 160 8.33 11.00 9.55
C ASN A 160 8.29 12.39 8.91
N LEU A 161 8.86 13.42 9.54
CA LEU A 161 8.99 14.76 8.94
C LEU A 161 9.91 14.73 7.71
N LEU A 162 11.08 14.10 7.84
CA LEU A 162 12.04 13.94 6.74
C LEU A 162 11.40 13.19 5.57
N VAL A 163 10.78 12.06 5.85
CA VAL A 163 10.06 11.26 4.83
C VAL A 163 8.92 12.07 4.21
N SER A 164 8.15 12.83 5.01
CA SER A 164 7.06 13.66 4.49
C SER A 164 7.57 14.78 3.58
N SER A 165 8.73 15.34 3.89
CA SER A 165 9.38 16.39 3.09
C SER A 165 9.90 15.84 1.77
N GLU A 166 10.49 14.64 1.79
CA GLU A 166 10.90 13.95 0.56
C GLU A 166 9.72 13.52 -0.30
N ILE A 167 8.65 12.98 0.29
CA ILE A 167 7.40 12.68 -0.43
C ILE A 167 6.88 13.95 -1.11
N TYR A 168 6.87 15.08 -0.40
CA TYR A 168 6.46 16.36 -0.97
C TYR A 168 7.35 16.75 -2.17
N ARG A 169 8.68 16.68 -2.03
CA ARG A 169 9.64 16.99 -3.10
C ARG A 169 9.40 16.13 -4.34
N GLN A 170 9.34 14.81 -4.16
CA GLN A 170 9.15 13.85 -5.24
C GLN A 170 7.82 14.08 -5.97
N GLN A 171 6.72 14.20 -5.22
CA GLN A 171 5.38 14.38 -5.79
C GLN A 171 5.20 15.75 -6.45
N GLN A 172 5.81 16.80 -5.90
CA GLN A 172 5.82 18.13 -6.51
C GLN A 172 6.55 18.10 -7.86
N TRP A 173 7.71 17.45 -7.92
CA TRP A 173 8.47 17.30 -9.18
C TRP A 173 7.67 16.52 -10.22
N MET A 174 7.09 15.37 -9.84
CA MET A 174 6.26 14.55 -10.73
C MET A 174 5.04 15.33 -11.25
N TRP A 175 4.37 16.08 -10.37
CA TRP A 175 3.22 16.89 -10.74
C TRP A 175 3.58 18.04 -11.70
N SER A 176 4.70 18.73 -11.45
CA SER A 176 5.17 19.84 -12.31
C SER A 176 5.61 19.34 -13.68
N ASN A 177 6.37 18.24 -13.76
CA ASN A 177 6.90 17.70 -15.00
C ASN A 177 5.94 16.78 -15.76
N ASN A 178 4.72 16.55 -15.22
CA ASN A 178 3.76 15.60 -15.78
C ASN A 178 4.30 14.16 -15.92
N GLN A 179 5.22 13.78 -15.03
CA GLN A 179 5.85 12.46 -15.03
C GLN A 179 5.22 11.55 -13.95
N LYS A 180 5.19 10.25 -14.22
CA LYS A 180 4.67 9.23 -13.28
C LYS A 180 5.75 8.49 -12.51
N ARG A 181 7.01 8.70 -12.88
CA ARG A 181 8.18 8.03 -12.31
C ARG A 181 9.22 9.06 -11.92
N ILE A 182 9.93 8.77 -10.85
CA ILE A 182 11.10 9.50 -10.39
C ILE A 182 12.06 8.46 -9.83
N GLU A 183 13.35 8.70 -9.97
CA GLU A 183 14.37 7.84 -9.38
C GLU A 183 14.26 7.87 -7.85
N HIS A 184 14.55 6.72 -7.21
CA HIS A 184 14.51 6.55 -5.76
C HIS A 184 13.17 6.95 -5.10
N ARG A 185 12.05 6.68 -5.77
CA ARG A 185 10.71 6.97 -5.22
C ARG A 185 10.51 6.22 -3.90
N ILE A 186 10.04 6.93 -2.86
CA ILE A 186 9.89 6.40 -1.49
C ILE A 186 8.92 5.21 -1.41
N VAL A 187 8.08 5.02 -2.44
CA VAL A 187 7.22 3.85 -2.61
C VAL A 187 6.97 3.63 -4.10
N SER A 188 7.27 2.43 -4.62
CA SER A 188 7.03 2.02 -6.02
C SER A 188 5.77 1.18 -6.15
#